data_AF-A0A0B8WEY3-F1
#
_entry.id   AF-A0A0B8WEY3-F1
#
_cell.length_a   1.000
_cell.length_b   1.000
_cell.length_c   1.000
_cell.angle_alpha   90.00
_cell.angle_beta   90.00
_cell.angle_gamma   90.00
#
_symmetry.space_group_name_H-M   'P 1'
#
loop_
_entity.id
_entity.type
_entity.pdbx_description
1 polymer ?
#
loop_
_entity_poly.entity_id
_entity_poly.type
_entity_poly.pdbx_seq_one_letter_code
_entity_poly.pdbx_strand_id
1 'polypeptide(L)'
;MHLRKREGTVERGILAILLILGAAEVSLARSTEVGNGGDAVVCYKHIKPYVQLFDLYEGRVLRRHEVSYEFSKQADRAEAIFAKLEQLSALRAQAYRRAYAEFSKQANFLLGVHLPDVKDSNEVVLPKGCEIEQMIIQLKPQFPGDFKYIVDMTLWQRLDEVNRFAAILHEVIYSEALRYGAKDSRGVRYLNALINSKQFMSLSEEEFCTSLAAAGLPCNYQEEQ
;
A
#
# COMPACT_ATOMS: atom_id res chain seq x y z
N MET A 1 -32.49 7.36 -89.50
CA MET A 1 -31.41 8.38 -89.41
C MET A 1 -31.79 9.37 -88.33
N HIS A 2 -30.83 9.77 -87.50
CA HIS A 2 -30.91 10.14 -86.08
C HIS A 2 -31.97 11.16 -85.59
N LEU A 3 -32.52 10.86 -84.40
CA LEU A 3 -33.19 11.80 -83.51
C LEU A 3 -32.41 11.96 -82.19
N ARG A 4 -32.09 13.23 -81.91
CA ARG A 4 -31.99 13.98 -80.64
C ARG A 4 -31.19 13.44 -79.43
N LYS A 5 -30.31 14.34 -78.97
CA LYS A 5 -29.68 14.49 -77.66
C LYS A 5 -30.59 14.16 -76.46
N ARG A 6 -30.00 13.51 -75.45
CA ARG A 6 -30.23 13.80 -74.03
C ARG A 6 -28.91 13.75 -73.28
N GLU A 7 -28.68 14.80 -72.50
CA GLU A 7 -27.65 14.92 -71.47
C GLU A 7 -28.03 14.04 -70.27
N GLY A 8 -27.01 13.53 -69.55
CA GLY A 8 -27.20 12.72 -68.34
C GLY A 8 -25.86 12.44 -67.66
N THR A 9 -25.57 13.26 -66.66
CA THR A 9 -24.45 13.25 -65.72
C THR A 9 -24.34 11.93 -64.96
N VAL A 10 -23.15 11.31 -64.87
CA VAL A 10 -22.81 10.38 -63.77
C VAL A 10 -21.37 10.60 -63.32
N GLU A 11 -21.28 11.40 -62.26
CA GLU A 11 -20.46 11.32 -61.06
C GLU A 11 -19.07 10.65 -61.06
N ARG A 12 -18.17 11.46 -60.50
CA ARG A 12 -16.76 11.23 -60.17
C ARG A 12 -16.62 10.15 -59.09
N GLY A 13 -15.82 9.11 -59.35
CA GLY A 13 -15.26 8.25 -58.30
C GLY A 13 -13.81 8.63 -58.03
N ILE A 14 -13.59 9.55 -57.07
CA ILE A 14 -12.27 9.95 -56.59
C ILE A 14 -11.70 8.83 -55.70
N LEU A 15 -10.51 8.37 -56.06
CA LEU A 15 -9.66 7.46 -55.29
C LEU A 15 -9.29 8.11 -53.95
N ALA A 16 -9.92 7.68 -52.85
CA ALA A 16 -9.56 8.10 -51.50
C ALA A 16 -8.71 7.01 -50.84
N ILE A 17 -7.38 7.15 -50.93
CA ILE A 17 -6.42 6.39 -50.13
C ILE A 17 -6.52 6.94 -48.70
N LEU A 18 -7.21 6.21 -47.83
CA LEU A 18 -7.27 6.48 -46.39
C LEU A 18 -5.93 6.12 -45.75
N LEU A 19 -5.06 7.14 -45.63
CA LEU A 19 -3.90 7.14 -44.73
C LEU A 19 -4.42 7.07 -43.29
N ILE A 20 -4.47 5.87 -42.73
CA ILE A 20 -4.67 5.65 -41.29
C ILE A 20 -3.34 6.04 -40.61
N LEU A 21 -3.15 7.33 -40.37
CA LEU A 21 -2.21 7.83 -39.39
C LEU A 21 -2.75 7.43 -38.01
N GLY A 22 -2.34 6.24 -37.56
CA GLY A 22 -2.49 5.83 -36.18
C GLY A 22 -1.72 6.81 -35.32
N ALA A 23 -2.42 7.77 -34.72
CA ALA A 23 -1.91 8.49 -33.57
C ALA A 23 -1.76 7.46 -32.46
N ALA A 24 -0.54 6.92 -32.32
CA ALA A 24 -0.16 6.31 -31.07
C ALA A 24 -0.21 7.43 -30.03
N GLU A 25 -1.29 7.48 -29.25
CA GLU A 25 -1.29 8.22 -28.01
C GLU A 25 -0.20 7.59 -27.14
N VAL A 26 1.00 8.15 -27.19
CA VAL A 26 1.99 7.94 -26.14
C VAL A 26 1.43 8.65 -24.92
N SER A 27 0.54 7.96 -24.22
CA SER A 27 0.14 8.34 -22.89
C SER A 27 1.40 8.21 -22.04
N LEU A 28 2.13 9.32 -21.90
CA LEU A 28 3.19 9.48 -20.93
C LEU A 28 2.48 9.57 -19.57
N ALA A 29 1.98 8.42 -19.11
CA ALA A 29 1.54 8.25 -17.74
C ALA A 29 2.80 8.38 -16.88
N ARG A 30 3.14 9.62 -16.51
CA ARG A 30 4.08 9.89 -15.43
C ARG A 30 3.35 9.59 -14.12
N SER A 31 3.06 8.30 -13.93
CA SER A 31 2.61 7.75 -12.68
C SER A 31 3.77 7.90 -11.69
N THR A 32 3.82 9.03 -11.00
CA THR A 32 4.28 9.01 -9.61
C THR A 32 3.29 8.10 -8.90
N GLU A 33 3.55 6.80 -8.91
CA GLU A 33 2.72 5.84 -8.19
C GLU A 33 2.90 6.20 -6.71
N VAL A 34 1.87 6.87 -6.17
CA VAL A 34 1.78 7.30 -4.78
C VAL A 34 0.83 6.30 -4.14
N GLY A 35 1.37 5.41 -3.32
CA GLY A 35 0.57 4.53 -2.48
C GLY A 35 0.41 5.14 -1.09
N ASN A 36 -0.69 4.83 -0.41
CA ASN A 36 -0.82 5.09 1.01
C ASN A 36 0.16 4.21 1.78
N GLY A 37 1.15 4.85 2.39
CA GLY A 37 2.21 4.16 3.12
C GLY A 37 1.87 3.88 4.60
N GLY A 38 0.65 4.18 5.01
CA GLY A 38 0.20 4.01 6.37
C GLY A 38 -0.44 5.26 6.94
N ASP A 39 -1.60 5.03 7.54
CA ASP A 39 -2.47 6.03 8.14
C ASP A 39 -2.42 5.96 9.66
N ALA A 40 -2.56 7.11 10.30
CA ALA A 40 -2.74 7.22 11.73
C ALA A 40 -4.17 7.65 12.08
N VAL A 41 -4.75 7.03 13.10
CA VAL A 41 -5.93 7.55 13.80
C VAL A 41 -5.46 8.58 14.81
N VAL A 42 -5.90 9.83 14.66
CA VAL A 42 -5.52 10.96 15.50
C VAL A 42 -6.74 11.48 16.25
N CYS A 43 -6.67 11.48 17.59
CA CYS A 43 -7.75 11.95 18.46
C CYS A 43 -7.30 13.20 19.23
N TYR A 44 -7.84 14.36 18.85
CA TYR A 44 -7.44 15.67 19.38
C TYR A 44 -8.06 16.06 20.72
N LYS A 45 -9.05 15.31 21.20
CA LYS A 45 -9.82 15.65 22.42
C LYS A 45 -9.05 15.48 23.74
N HIS A 46 -7.81 15.01 23.69
CA HIS A 46 -6.95 14.82 24.86
C HIS A 46 -5.91 15.95 24.95
N ILE A 47 -5.47 16.30 26.17
CA ILE A 47 -4.40 17.30 26.41
C ILE A 47 -3.15 16.99 25.57
N LYS A 48 -2.88 15.70 25.36
CA LYS A 48 -1.94 15.21 24.34
C LYS A 48 -2.74 14.39 23.33
N PRO A 49 -2.76 14.75 22.03
CA PRO A 49 -3.40 13.94 20.99
C PRO A 49 -2.97 12.47 21.07
N TYR A 50 -3.95 11.59 21.05
CA TYR A 50 -3.71 10.14 20.93
C TYR A 50 -3.49 9.82 19.46
N VAL A 51 -2.42 9.08 19.16
CA VAL A 51 -2.06 8.66 17.80
C VAL A 51 -1.86 7.15 17.82
N GLN A 52 -2.56 6.44 16.93
CA GLN A 52 -2.44 4.99 16.75
C GLN A 52 -2.38 4.68 15.25
N LEU A 53 -1.59 3.69 14.84
CA LEU A 53 -1.66 3.17 13.47
C LEU A 53 -3.06 2.65 13.16
N PHE A 54 -3.61 3.06 12.01
CA PHE A 54 -4.97 2.71 11.62
C PHE A 54 -5.18 1.21 11.47
N ASP A 55 -4.19 0.48 10.94
CA ASP A 55 -4.21 -0.99 10.82
C ASP A 55 -4.54 -1.68 12.15
N LEU A 56 -3.84 -1.29 13.22
CA LEU A 56 -4.00 -1.89 14.53
C LEU A 56 -5.34 -1.51 15.16
N TYR A 57 -5.79 -0.27 14.93
CA TYR A 57 -7.12 0.17 15.34
C TYR A 57 -8.21 -0.65 14.64
N GLU A 58 -8.16 -0.72 13.32
CA GLU A 58 -9.14 -1.39 12.46
C GLU A 58 -9.19 -2.89 12.77
N GLY A 59 -8.04 -3.55 12.88
CA GLY A 59 -7.94 -4.96 13.23
C GLY A 59 -8.54 -5.28 14.61
N ARG A 60 -8.29 -4.43 15.62
CA ARG A 60 -8.88 -4.59 16.95
C ARG A 60 -10.40 -4.43 16.92
N VAL A 61 -10.90 -3.39 16.26
CA VAL A 61 -12.33 -3.03 16.29
C VAL A 61 -13.18 -3.92 15.39
N LEU A 62 -12.73 -4.20 14.17
CA LEU A 62 -13.51 -4.96 13.20
C LEU A 62 -13.31 -6.47 13.30
N ARG A 63 -12.12 -6.92 13.70
CA ARG A 63 -11.69 -8.32 13.56
C ARG A 63 -11.24 -8.97 14.87
N ARG A 64 -11.28 -8.22 15.98
CA ARG A 64 -10.86 -8.68 17.30
C ARG A 64 -9.42 -9.18 17.33
N HIS A 65 -8.56 -8.66 16.46
CA HIS A 65 -7.13 -8.90 16.53
C HIS A 65 -6.58 -8.18 17.76
N GLU A 66 -6.20 -8.94 18.77
CA GLU A 66 -5.66 -8.38 19.99
C GLU A 66 -4.20 -8.08 19.76
N VAL A 67 -3.83 -6.81 19.64
CA VAL A 67 -2.42 -6.40 19.52
C VAL A 67 -1.64 -7.03 20.66
N SER A 68 -0.63 -7.83 20.32
CA SER A 68 0.27 -8.36 21.34
C SER A 68 1.14 -7.21 21.82
N TYR A 69 1.24 -7.00 23.14
CA TYR A 69 2.16 -6.04 23.76
C TYR A 69 3.28 -6.73 24.56
N GLU A 70 3.38 -8.07 24.43
CA GLU A 70 4.43 -8.87 25.09
C GLU A 70 5.84 -8.34 24.78
N PHE A 71 6.06 -7.93 23.53
CA PHE A 71 7.29 -7.30 23.07
C PHE A 71 7.06 -5.79 22.85
N SER A 72 7.12 -5.01 23.93
CA SER A 72 6.88 -3.55 23.85
C SER A 72 8.01 -2.79 23.15
N LYS A 73 9.21 -3.38 23.07
CA LYS A 73 10.34 -2.82 22.33
C LYS A 73 10.32 -3.22 20.86
N GLN A 74 10.59 -2.26 19.99
CA GLN A 74 10.51 -2.44 18.54
C GLN A 74 11.47 -3.53 18.04
N ALA A 75 12.69 -3.59 18.59
CA ALA A 75 13.70 -4.59 18.20
C ALA A 75 13.29 -6.01 18.60
N ASP A 76 12.91 -6.21 19.87
CA ASP A 76 12.48 -7.52 20.39
C ASP A 76 11.23 -8.02 19.66
N ARG A 77 10.32 -7.10 19.32
CA ARG A 77 9.13 -7.40 18.51
C ARG A 77 9.51 -7.85 17.12
N ALA A 78 10.39 -7.12 16.44
CA ALA A 78 10.81 -7.49 15.10
C ALA A 78 11.43 -8.89 15.08
N GLU A 79 12.27 -9.20 16.06
CA GLU A 79 12.87 -10.52 16.20
C GLU A 79 11.80 -11.61 16.39
N ALA A 80 10.90 -11.45 17.37
CA ALA A 80 9.85 -12.44 17.65
C ALA A 80 8.90 -12.67 16.46
N ILE A 81 8.45 -11.58 15.82
CA ILE A 81 7.54 -11.64 14.68
C ILE A 81 8.23 -12.28 13.47
N PHE A 82 9.46 -11.88 13.15
CA PHE A 82 10.15 -12.47 12.00
C PHE A 82 10.56 -13.92 12.26
N ALA A 83 10.91 -14.31 13.50
CA ALA A 83 11.14 -15.70 13.84
C ALA A 83 9.88 -16.55 13.65
N LYS A 84 8.70 -16.06 14.06
CA LYS A 84 7.43 -16.75 13.81
C LYS A 84 7.10 -16.79 12.31
N LEU A 85 7.29 -15.68 11.59
CA LEU A 85 7.06 -15.62 10.16
C LEU A 85 7.98 -16.58 9.40
N GLU A 86 9.21 -16.77 9.86
CA GLU A 86 10.18 -17.69 9.26
C GLU A 86 9.73 -19.15 9.37
N GLN A 87 9.05 -19.51 10.47
CA GLN A 87 8.41 -20.83 10.62
C GLN A 87 7.24 -21.04 9.66
N LEU A 88 6.53 -19.97 9.29
CA LEU A 88 5.33 -20.03 8.44
C LEU A 88 5.66 -19.83 6.95
N SER A 89 6.71 -19.07 6.63
CA SER A 89 7.10 -18.68 5.28
C SER A 89 8.52 -18.12 5.29
N ALA A 90 9.53 -19.00 5.28
CA ALA A 90 10.95 -18.64 5.42
C ALA A 90 11.42 -17.56 4.42
N LEU A 91 11.09 -17.72 3.13
CA LEU A 91 11.49 -16.76 2.10
C LEU A 91 10.85 -15.38 2.29
N ARG A 92 9.56 -15.33 2.63
CA ARG A 92 8.87 -14.07 2.92
C ARG A 92 9.46 -13.41 4.16
N ALA A 93 9.75 -14.18 5.21
CA ALA A 93 10.39 -13.66 6.42
C ALA A 93 11.75 -13.02 6.12
N GLN A 94 12.58 -13.67 5.30
CA GLN A 94 13.88 -13.12 4.89
C GLN A 94 13.71 -11.81 4.11
N ALA A 95 12.80 -11.79 3.12
CA ALA A 95 12.53 -10.60 2.33
C ALA A 95 12.00 -9.45 3.20
N TYR A 96 11.08 -9.75 4.12
CA TYR A 96 10.50 -8.77 5.03
C TYR A 96 11.52 -8.22 6.01
N ARG A 97 12.35 -9.08 6.60
CA ARG A 97 13.43 -8.70 7.52
C ARG A 97 14.42 -7.75 6.83
N ARG A 98 14.80 -8.03 5.58
CA ARG A 98 15.65 -7.14 4.76
C ARG A 98 14.97 -5.79 4.50
N ALA A 99 13.74 -5.79 3.99
CA ALA A 99 13.01 -4.57 3.67
C ALA A 99 12.77 -3.70 4.92
N TYR A 100 12.46 -4.31 6.05
CA TYR A 100 12.31 -3.64 7.34
C TYR A 100 13.61 -2.96 7.79
N ALA A 101 14.75 -3.64 7.70
CA ALA A 101 16.05 -3.09 8.08
C ALA A 101 16.50 -1.92 7.19
N GLU A 102 16.09 -1.90 5.93
CA GLU A 102 16.42 -0.85 4.97
C GLU A 102 15.45 0.35 5.01
N PHE A 103 14.29 0.23 5.67
CA PHE A 103 13.26 1.28 5.70
C PHE A 103 13.82 2.65 6.07
N SER A 104 14.59 2.74 7.17
CA SER A 104 15.11 4.02 7.67
C SER A 104 16.08 4.71 6.70
N LYS A 105 16.80 3.94 5.87
CA LYS A 105 17.70 4.48 4.84
C LYS A 105 16.94 4.96 3.61
N GLN A 106 15.75 4.41 3.39
CA GLN A 106 14.86 4.73 2.26
C GLN A 106 13.79 5.77 2.62
N ALA A 107 13.71 6.19 3.88
CA ALA A 107 12.70 7.09 4.39
C ALA A 107 13.26 8.50 4.66
N ASN A 108 12.50 9.52 4.29
CA ASN A 108 12.74 10.91 4.67
C ASN A 108 11.73 11.34 5.73
N PHE A 109 12.23 11.67 6.92
CA PHE A 109 11.40 12.15 8.03
C PHE A 109 11.31 13.67 7.98
N LEU A 110 10.12 14.19 7.73
CA LEU A 110 9.88 15.63 7.60
C LEU A 110 9.10 16.15 8.80
N LEU A 111 9.57 17.25 9.40
CA LEU A 111 8.91 17.89 10.54
C LEU A 111 8.02 19.04 10.06
N GLY A 112 6.81 19.15 10.62
CA GLY A 112 5.90 20.26 10.34
C GLY A 112 5.31 20.26 8.94
N VAL A 113 5.16 19.08 8.34
CA VAL A 113 4.51 18.89 7.04
C VAL A 113 3.10 18.35 7.23
N HIS A 114 2.25 18.53 6.22
CA HIS A 114 1.01 17.79 6.07
C HIS A 114 1.14 16.92 4.83
N LEU A 115 0.98 15.61 5.00
CA LEU A 115 0.97 14.69 3.87
C LEU A 115 -0.46 14.64 3.30
N PRO A 116 -0.63 14.82 1.98
CA PRO A 116 -1.96 14.75 1.38
C PRO A 116 -2.55 13.36 1.55
N ASP A 117 -3.84 13.30 1.86
CA ASP A 117 -4.61 12.06 1.90
C ASP A 117 -4.54 11.32 0.57
N VAL A 118 -4.07 10.08 0.61
CA VAL A 118 -4.07 9.17 -0.54
C VAL A 118 -5.35 8.35 -0.45
N LYS A 119 -6.32 8.67 -1.33
CA LYS A 119 -7.66 8.05 -1.38
C LYS A 119 -7.66 6.58 -1.82
N ASP A 120 -7.06 5.70 -1.01
CA ASP A 120 -7.06 4.25 -1.20
C ASP A 120 -7.41 3.49 0.11
N SER A 121 -7.69 4.23 1.19
CA SER A 121 -7.90 3.73 2.54
C SER A 121 -9.27 3.04 2.69
N ASN A 122 -10.33 3.51 2.02
CA ASN A 122 -11.69 2.92 2.03
C ASN A 122 -12.19 2.62 3.47
N GLU A 123 -12.33 3.64 4.30
CA GLU A 123 -12.41 3.48 5.74
C GLU A 123 -13.81 3.11 6.21
N VAL A 124 -13.87 2.25 7.24
CA VAL A 124 -15.13 1.65 7.68
C VAL A 124 -15.59 2.20 9.03
N VAL A 125 -14.66 2.45 9.96
CA VAL A 125 -14.97 2.87 11.35
C VAL A 125 -13.87 3.74 11.94
N LEU A 126 -14.25 4.73 12.74
CA LEU A 126 -13.35 5.57 13.55
C LEU A 126 -13.93 5.89 14.92
N PRO A 127 -13.11 6.13 15.95
CA PRO A 127 -13.60 6.61 17.23
C PRO A 127 -14.17 8.02 17.09
N LYS A 128 -15.18 8.35 17.91
CA LYS A 128 -15.82 9.67 17.86
C LYS A 128 -14.83 10.79 18.16
N GLY A 129 -14.71 11.75 17.23
CA GLY A 129 -13.84 12.91 17.39
C GLY A 129 -12.37 12.62 17.11
N CYS A 130 -12.11 11.60 16.31
CA CYS A 130 -10.81 11.31 15.73
C CYS A 130 -10.91 11.40 14.20
N GLU A 131 -9.77 11.62 13.56
CA GLU A 131 -9.62 11.64 12.12
C GLU A 131 -8.51 10.70 11.67
N ILE A 132 -8.48 10.42 10.38
CA ILE A 132 -7.39 9.68 9.73
C ILE A 132 -6.47 10.70 9.11
N GLU A 133 -5.17 10.54 9.38
CA GLU A 133 -4.12 11.35 8.78
C GLU A 133 -3.06 10.46 8.16
N GLN A 134 -2.69 10.79 6.92
CA GLN A 134 -1.60 10.14 6.22
C GLN A 134 -0.29 10.37 6.98
N MET A 135 0.34 9.29 7.45
CA MET A 135 1.59 9.38 8.20
C MET A 135 2.81 9.04 7.35
N ILE A 136 2.66 8.10 6.43
CA ILE A 136 3.73 7.68 5.52
C ILE A 136 3.18 7.66 4.10
N ILE A 137 3.92 8.18 3.14
CA ILE A 137 3.63 8.02 1.71
C ILE A 137 4.70 7.14 1.09
N GLN A 138 4.29 6.10 0.36
CA GLN A 138 5.17 5.31 -0.46
C GLN A 138 5.25 5.90 -1.87
N LEU A 139 6.46 6.24 -2.29
CA LEU A 139 6.79 6.79 -3.60
C LEU A 139 7.50 5.75 -4.47
N LYS A 140 7.34 5.89 -5.78
CA LYS A 140 8.23 5.29 -6.78
C LYS A 140 9.37 6.26 -7.09
N PRO A 141 10.63 5.99 -6.66
CA PRO A 141 11.77 6.86 -6.94
C PRO A 141 11.92 7.10 -8.45
N GLN A 142 12.08 8.36 -8.87
CA GLN A 142 12.27 8.75 -10.27
C GLN A 142 13.71 9.16 -10.57
N PHE A 143 14.43 9.64 -9.56
CA PHE A 143 15.79 10.16 -9.69
C PHE A 143 16.74 9.52 -8.66
N PRO A 144 18.06 9.48 -8.95
CA PRO A 144 19.05 9.12 -7.95
C PRO A 144 18.95 10.02 -6.71
N GLY A 145 18.84 9.41 -5.53
CA GLY A 145 18.70 10.14 -4.27
C GLY A 145 17.25 10.38 -3.84
N ASP A 146 16.25 10.05 -4.67
CA ASP A 146 14.85 10.06 -4.22
C ASP A 146 14.64 9.04 -3.11
N PHE A 147 13.90 9.45 -2.08
CA PHE A 147 13.46 8.55 -1.02
C PHE A 147 12.25 7.73 -1.49
N LYS A 148 12.18 6.48 -1.03
CA LYS A 148 11.03 5.61 -1.27
C LYS A 148 9.87 5.98 -0.35
N TYR A 149 10.16 6.49 0.86
CA TYR A 149 9.13 6.84 1.84
C TYR A 149 9.28 8.29 2.29
N ILE A 150 8.16 8.99 2.40
CA ILE A 150 8.08 10.28 3.10
C ILE A 150 7.27 10.07 4.37
N VAL A 151 7.80 10.47 5.51
CA VAL A 151 7.18 10.24 6.82
C VAL A 151 6.93 11.58 7.51
N ASP A 152 5.70 11.80 7.99
CA ASP A 152 5.40 12.90 8.90
C ASP A 152 6.00 12.61 10.28
N MET A 153 7.10 13.30 10.59
CA MET A 153 7.82 13.16 11.84
C MET A 153 6.97 13.56 13.06
N THR A 154 5.99 14.45 12.88
CA THR A 154 5.10 14.94 13.96
C THR A 154 4.19 13.84 14.46
N LEU A 155 3.60 13.08 13.55
CA LEU A 155 2.77 11.91 13.87
C LEU A 155 3.65 10.73 14.32
N TRP A 156 4.75 10.48 13.61
CA TRP A 156 5.68 9.39 13.91
C TRP A 156 6.22 9.42 15.35
N GLN A 157 6.58 10.61 15.84
CA GLN A 157 7.10 10.79 17.20
C GLN A 157 6.06 10.51 18.29
N ARG A 158 4.76 10.57 17.97
CA ARG A 158 3.66 10.30 18.89
C ARG A 158 3.29 8.83 18.98
N LEU A 159 3.70 8.02 17.99
CA LEU A 159 3.52 6.57 18.05
C LEU A 159 4.43 5.93 19.10
N ASP A 160 3.91 4.92 19.78
CA ASP A 160 4.73 4.00 20.58
C ASP A 160 5.54 3.05 19.67
N GLU A 161 6.47 2.32 20.27
CA GLU A 161 7.36 1.39 19.55
C GLU A 161 6.60 0.25 18.82
N VAL A 162 5.43 -0.16 19.35
CA VAL A 162 4.59 -1.19 18.71
C VAL A 162 3.94 -0.66 17.44
N ASN A 163 3.38 0.55 17.49
CA ASN A 163 2.78 1.19 16.33
C ASN A 163 3.84 1.54 15.28
N ARG A 164 5.04 1.98 15.68
CA ARG A 164 6.14 2.21 14.73
C ARG A 164 6.60 0.94 14.03
N PHE A 165 6.72 -0.17 14.76
CA PHE A 165 6.99 -1.47 14.14
C PHE A 165 5.93 -1.81 13.10
N ALA A 166 4.65 -1.75 13.48
CA ALA A 166 3.55 -2.07 12.60
C ALA A 166 3.47 -1.13 11.39
N ALA A 167 3.83 0.15 11.54
CA ALA A 167 3.84 1.12 10.44
C ALA A 167 4.91 0.76 9.40
N ILE A 168 6.12 0.36 9.82
CA ILE A 168 7.15 -0.11 8.88
C ILE A 168 6.71 -1.42 8.24
N LEU A 169 6.12 -2.33 9.01
CA LEU A 169 5.66 -3.61 8.48
C LEU A 169 4.54 -3.43 7.44
N HIS A 170 3.69 -2.41 7.60
CA HIS A 170 2.72 -2.03 6.56
C HIS A 170 3.43 -1.83 5.22
N GLU A 171 4.48 -1.01 5.17
CA GLU A 171 5.21 -0.68 3.94
C GLU A 171 5.90 -1.87 3.30
N VAL A 172 6.40 -2.78 4.15
CA VAL A 172 6.99 -4.03 3.71
C VAL A 172 5.94 -4.91 3.03
N ILE A 173 4.77 -5.09 3.67
CA ILE A 173 3.66 -5.88 3.12
C ILE A 173 3.07 -5.21 1.89
N TYR A 174 2.91 -3.88 1.89
CA TYR A 174 2.31 -3.16 0.77
C TYR A 174 3.19 -3.22 -0.47
N SER A 175 4.52 -3.14 -0.30
CA SER A 175 5.46 -3.39 -1.38
C SER A 175 5.33 -4.79 -1.98
N GLU A 176 4.96 -5.82 -1.21
CA GLU A 176 4.56 -7.13 -1.76
C GLU A 176 3.22 -7.05 -2.48
N ALA A 177 2.20 -6.49 -1.84
CA ALA A 177 0.85 -6.43 -2.39
C ALA A 177 0.78 -5.68 -3.73
N LEU A 178 1.52 -4.57 -3.89
CA LEU A 178 1.60 -3.83 -5.16
C LEU A 178 2.17 -4.69 -6.29
N ARG A 179 3.16 -5.57 -6.01
CA ARG A 179 3.71 -6.52 -7.01
C ARG A 179 2.66 -7.51 -7.49
N TYR A 180 1.73 -7.90 -6.61
CA TYR A 180 0.60 -8.76 -6.94
C TYR A 180 -0.64 -7.98 -7.41
N GLY A 181 -0.49 -6.69 -7.71
CA GLY A 181 -1.51 -5.88 -8.37
C GLY A 181 -2.56 -5.27 -7.43
N ALA A 182 -2.28 -5.16 -6.13
CA ALA A 182 -3.15 -4.47 -5.18
C ALA A 182 -3.49 -3.05 -5.66
N LYS A 183 -4.74 -2.63 -5.43
CA LYS A 183 -5.27 -1.31 -5.80
C LYS A 183 -5.57 -0.43 -4.60
N ASP A 184 -5.58 -1.03 -3.42
CA ASP A 184 -5.89 -0.40 -2.14
C ASP A 184 -5.08 -1.09 -1.03
N SER A 185 -5.04 -0.48 0.15
CA SER A 185 -4.30 -1.00 1.30
C SER A 185 -5.13 -1.91 2.23
N ARG A 186 -6.40 -2.24 1.91
CA ARG A 186 -7.27 -2.98 2.86
C ARG A 186 -6.74 -4.37 3.21
N GLY A 187 -6.25 -5.11 2.21
CA GLY A 187 -5.63 -6.43 2.41
C GLY A 187 -4.36 -6.33 3.25
N VAL A 188 -3.56 -5.28 3.03
CA VAL A 188 -2.36 -4.98 3.81
C VAL A 188 -2.70 -4.70 5.26
N ARG A 189 -3.67 -3.81 5.53
CA ARG A 189 -4.07 -3.47 6.90
C ARG A 189 -4.60 -4.67 7.66
N TYR A 190 -5.38 -5.53 6.98
CA TYR A 190 -5.83 -6.80 7.54
C TYR A 190 -4.65 -7.69 7.96
N LEU A 191 -3.73 -7.95 7.03
CA LEU A 191 -2.60 -8.85 7.28
C LEU A 191 -1.64 -8.27 8.34
N ASN A 192 -1.35 -6.97 8.27
CA ASN A 192 -0.47 -6.30 9.22
C ASN A 192 -1.06 -6.34 10.64
N ALA A 193 -2.37 -6.10 10.78
CA ALA A 193 -3.04 -6.22 12.07
C ALA A 193 -3.05 -7.65 12.61
N LEU A 194 -3.26 -8.65 11.74
CA LEU A 194 -3.15 -10.06 12.12
C LEU A 194 -1.75 -10.39 12.60
N ILE A 195 -0.69 -10.06 11.84
CA ILE A 195 0.70 -10.34 12.20
C ILE A 195 1.08 -9.70 13.54
N ASN A 196 0.57 -8.50 13.83
CA ASN A 196 0.81 -7.81 15.10
C ASN A 196 -0.05 -8.32 16.28
N SER A 197 -0.90 -9.31 16.06
CA SER A 197 -1.84 -9.82 17.06
C SER A 197 -1.30 -11.01 17.85
N LYS A 198 -1.90 -11.29 19.02
CA LYS A 198 -1.61 -12.52 19.77
C LYS A 198 -1.93 -13.78 18.97
N GLN A 199 -2.97 -13.73 18.14
CA GLN A 199 -3.41 -14.85 17.32
C GLN A 199 -2.32 -15.33 16.34
N PHE A 200 -1.48 -14.41 15.84
CA PHE A 200 -0.40 -14.74 14.92
C PHE A 200 0.58 -15.78 15.49
N MET A 201 0.89 -15.66 16.78
CA MET A 201 1.87 -16.55 17.44
C MET A 201 1.42 -18.01 17.44
N SER A 202 0.11 -18.25 17.44
CA SER A 202 -0.50 -19.59 17.42
C SER A 202 -0.88 -20.10 16.03
N LEU A 203 -0.74 -19.31 14.96
CA LEU A 203 -1.14 -19.74 13.62
C LEU A 203 -0.31 -20.92 13.13
N SER A 204 -0.99 -21.82 12.42
CA SER A 204 -0.39 -22.82 11.53
C SER A 204 -0.06 -22.22 10.14
N GLU A 205 0.73 -22.94 9.35
CA GLU A 205 1.05 -22.56 7.97
C GLU A 205 -0.22 -22.46 7.10
N GLU A 206 -1.17 -23.39 7.24
CA GLU A 206 -2.43 -23.39 6.49
C GLU A 206 -3.29 -22.15 6.79
N GLU A 207 -3.42 -21.80 8.08
CA GLU A 207 -4.16 -20.60 8.50
C GLU A 207 -3.47 -19.32 8.03
N PHE A 208 -2.13 -19.29 8.06
CA PHE A 208 -1.37 -18.17 7.53
C PHE A 208 -1.54 -18.02 6.02
N CYS A 209 -1.50 -19.12 5.27
CA CYS A 209 -1.76 -19.12 3.83
C CYS A 209 -3.19 -18.70 3.48
N THR A 210 -4.17 -19.10 4.29
CA THR A 210 -5.55 -18.62 4.16
C THR A 210 -5.63 -17.11 4.38
N SER A 211 -4.90 -16.59 5.37
CA SER A 211 -4.85 -15.16 5.67
C SER A 211 -4.15 -14.36 4.57
N LEU A 212 -3.07 -14.90 3.98
CA LEU A 212 -2.41 -14.31 2.80
C LEU A 212 -3.37 -14.23 1.62
N ALA A 213 -4.09 -15.31 1.31
CA ALA A 213 -5.06 -15.33 0.23
C ALA A 213 -6.18 -14.30 0.44
N ALA A 214 -6.68 -14.16 1.68
CA ALA A 214 -7.65 -13.13 2.04
C ALA A 214 -7.11 -11.70 1.89
N ALA A 215 -5.79 -11.51 2.05
CA ALA A 215 -5.09 -10.25 1.80
C ALA A 215 -4.74 -10.02 0.31
N GLY A 216 -5.06 -10.95 -0.59
CA GLY A 216 -4.70 -10.89 -2.01
C GLY A 216 -3.27 -11.30 -2.33
N LEU A 217 -2.59 -12.00 -1.41
CA LEU A 217 -1.22 -12.47 -1.57
C LEU A 217 -1.17 -14.00 -1.75
N PRO A 218 -0.21 -14.53 -2.52
CA PRO A 218 -0.04 -15.99 -2.64
C PRO A 218 0.56 -16.59 -1.36
N CYS A 219 0.19 -17.84 -1.06
CA CYS A 219 0.82 -18.63 0.01
C CYS A 219 2.34 -18.76 -0.23
N ASN A 220 2.71 -19.22 -1.43
CA ASN A 220 4.11 -19.37 -1.84
C ASN A 220 4.69 -18.01 -2.24
N TYR A 221 5.66 -17.52 -1.46
CA TYR A 221 6.41 -16.32 -1.80
C TYR A 221 7.41 -16.62 -2.91
N GLN A 222 7.45 -15.75 -3.92
CA GLN A 222 8.47 -15.75 -4.96
C GLN A 222 9.31 -14.48 -4.81
N GLU A 223 10.62 -14.67 -4.65
CA GLU A 223 11.57 -13.57 -4.74
C GLU A 223 11.85 -13.31 -6.23
N GLU A 224 11.75 -12.06 -6.67
CA GLU A 224 12.23 -11.71 -8.02
C GLU A 224 13.77 -11.85 -8.03
N GLN A 225 14.27 -12.40 -9.14
CA GLN A 225 15.71 -12.43 -9.46
C GLN A 225 16.17 -11.06 -9.97
#